data_AF-F0ZQE3-F1
#
_entry.id   AF-F0ZQE3-F1
#
_cell.length_a   1.000
_cell.length_b   1.000
_cell.length_c   1.000
_cell.angle_alpha   90.00
_cell.angle_beta   90.00
_cell.angle_gamma   90.00
#
_symmetry.space_group_name_H-M   'P 1'
#
loop_
_entity.id
_entity.type
_entity.pdbx_description
1 polymer ?
#
loop_
_entity_poly.entity_id
_entity_poly.type
_entity_poly.pdbx_seq_one_letter_code
_entity_poly.pdbx_strand_id
1 'polypeptide(L)'
;MTIYVKTITGKKLEYKQITSITKIIEFKNIISASGEGAPPSQQRLMFGGIQMENEKTFGDYNIQSDSTLLLVLRLSGGGDQIFYIDDKFLSPKFNHDFTNIVDNGIFIRGGEIYKRPCGWMRFAINVEGIFSSEGSEWLSFDNSPGEWPVSYHGTGRSESGSIAEDGYNLSKCKRFAFGVGIYSTPLIECAEKYAKSFINGGYKYIVVFQNRVNPKTLIKISEEKTKDAAYWISPTEKDIRPYGICIKKTLV
;
A
#
# COMPACT_ATOMS: atom_id res chain seq x y z
N MET A 1 25.14 13.11 32.62
CA MET A 1 26.08 12.05 32.24
C MET A 1 26.06 11.85 30.72
N THR A 2 27.12 11.26 30.17
CA THR A 2 27.20 10.85 28.75
C THR A 2 26.89 9.37 28.65
N ILE A 3 26.04 8.98 27.69
CA ILE A 3 25.65 7.58 27.45
C ILE A 3 25.91 7.24 26.00
N TYR A 4 26.29 5.99 25.75
CA TYR A 4 26.42 5.48 24.40
C TYR A 4 25.29 4.50 24.06
N VAL A 5 24.83 4.52 22.82
CA VAL A 5 23.88 3.55 22.29
C VAL A 5 24.53 2.82 21.12
N LYS A 6 24.71 1.51 21.25
CA LYS A 6 25.20 0.64 20.18
C LYS A 6 24.01 0.00 19.48
N THR A 7 23.98 0.08 18.16
CA THR A 7 22.98 -0.59 17.32
C THR A 7 23.41 -2.03 17.00
N ILE A 8 22.47 -2.85 16.47
CA ILE A 8 22.76 -4.22 16.02
C ILE A 8 23.78 -4.30 14.88
N THR A 9 23.94 -3.23 14.07
CA THR A 9 24.95 -3.15 13.01
C THR A 9 26.33 -2.75 13.54
N GLY A 10 26.44 -2.48 14.84
CA GLY A 10 27.68 -2.08 15.49
C GLY A 10 27.93 -0.56 15.54
N LYS A 11 27.10 0.27 14.88
CA LYS A 11 27.20 1.75 14.98
C LYS A 11 27.00 2.17 16.44
N LYS A 12 27.91 3.01 16.96
CA LYS A 12 27.88 3.58 18.31
C LYS A 12 27.50 5.05 18.23
N LEU A 13 26.43 5.42 18.93
CA LEU A 13 25.89 6.78 19.00
C LEU A 13 26.17 7.36 20.39
N GLU A 14 26.44 8.65 20.45
CA GLU A 14 26.71 9.37 21.71
C GLU A 14 25.53 10.27 22.06
N TYR A 15 25.06 10.18 23.31
CA TYR A 15 24.00 11.03 23.86
C TYR A 15 24.51 11.74 25.10
N LYS A 16 24.51 13.08 25.05
CA LYS A 16 24.98 13.95 26.14
C LYS A 16 23.82 14.45 26.98
N GLN A 17 24.13 14.91 28.18
CA GLN A 17 23.17 15.57 29.09
C GLN A 17 22.01 14.68 29.58
N ILE A 18 22.24 13.37 29.70
CA ILE A 18 21.26 12.45 30.30
C ILE A 18 21.35 12.51 31.82
N THR A 19 20.22 12.39 32.52
CA THR A 19 20.19 12.38 34.00
C THR A 19 19.78 11.00 34.51
N SER A 20 20.14 10.65 35.75
CA SER A 20 19.75 9.36 36.34
C SER A 20 18.23 9.21 36.49
N ILE A 21 17.50 10.31 36.64
CA ILE A 21 16.03 10.33 36.76
C ILE A 21 15.29 10.25 35.43
N THR A 22 16.00 10.35 34.29
CA THR A 22 15.39 10.26 32.96
C THR A 22 14.69 8.92 32.80
N LYS A 23 13.41 8.93 32.39
CA LYS A 23 12.69 7.68 32.11
C LYS A 23 13.14 7.06 30.80
N ILE A 24 13.02 5.73 30.69
CA ILE A 24 13.43 5.04 29.46
C ILE A 24 12.57 5.44 28.27
N ILE A 25 11.26 5.70 28.46
CA ILE A 25 10.41 6.21 27.39
C ILE A 25 10.85 7.58 26.88
N GLU A 26 11.27 8.48 27.77
CA GLU A 26 11.77 9.81 27.39
C GLU A 26 13.05 9.69 26.56
N PHE A 27 13.96 8.81 26.97
CA PHE A 27 15.19 8.58 26.22
C PHE A 27 14.94 7.94 24.85
N LYS A 28 13.97 7.03 24.72
CA LYS A 28 13.53 6.51 23.42
C LYS A 28 13.01 7.61 22.50
N ASN A 29 12.29 8.60 23.04
CA ASN A 29 11.84 9.77 22.29
C ASN A 29 13.03 10.62 21.81
N ILE A 30 14.06 10.80 22.64
CA ILE A 30 15.31 11.51 22.25
C ILE A 30 15.99 10.79 21.09
N ILE A 31 16.09 9.45 21.14
CA ILE A 31 16.66 8.65 20.04
C ILE A 31 15.83 8.81 18.75
N SER A 32 14.50 8.84 18.83
CA SER A 32 13.66 9.06 17.65
C SER A 32 13.83 10.47 17.07
N ALA A 33 13.97 11.49 17.92
CA ALA A 33 14.08 12.88 17.50
C ALA A 33 15.43 13.23 16.86
N SER A 34 16.49 12.43 17.09
CA SER A 34 17.81 12.67 16.51
C SER A 34 17.91 12.37 15.01
N GLY A 35 16.82 11.91 14.38
CA GLY A 35 16.77 11.56 12.95
C GLY A 35 17.41 10.22 12.60
N GLU A 36 18.04 9.54 13.58
CA GLU A 36 18.73 8.26 13.38
C GLU A 36 17.97 7.06 13.98
N GLY A 37 16.76 7.28 14.53
CA GLY A 37 16.04 6.29 15.33
C GLY A 37 14.67 5.88 14.77
N ALA A 38 14.31 4.61 14.98
CA ALA A 38 12.95 4.12 14.80
C ALA A 38 11.99 4.72 15.85
N PRO A 39 10.65 4.67 15.66
CA PRO A 39 9.69 5.11 16.68
C PRO A 39 9.90 4.46 18.06
N PRO A 40 9.57 5.13 19.18
CA PRO A 40 9.83 4.62 20.54
C PRO A 40 9.25 3.23 20.81
N SER A 41 8.08 2.94 20.22
CA SER A 41 7.40 1.64 20.30
C SER A 41 8.18 0.50 19.63
N GLN A 42 9.05 0.83 18.67
CA GLN A 42 9.90 -0.12 17.96
C GLN A 42 11.29 -0.26 18.60
N GLN A 43 11.64 0.59 19.57
CA GLN A 43 12.93 0.53 20.25
C GLN A 43 12.90 -0.42 21.45
N ARG A 44 13.83 -1.38 21.48
CA ARG A 44 14.20 -2.13 22.68
C ARG A 44 15.60 -1.72 23.11
N LEU A 45 15.68 -1.03 24.25
CA LEU A 45 16.94 -0.74 24.90
C LEU A 45 17.27 -1.87 25.86
N MET A 46 18.52 -2.33 25.84
CA MET A 46 19.01 -3.38 26.71
C MET A 46 20.29 -2.95 27.40
N PHE A 47 20.41 -3.35 28.67
CA PHE A 47 21.61 -3.14 29.48
C PHE A 47 21.86 -4.39 30.33
N GLY A 48 23.10 -4.90 30.33
CA GLY A 48 23.43 -6.13 31.06
C GLY A 48 22.62 -7.36 30.64
N GLY A 49 22.13 -7.41 29.40
CA GLY A 49 21.26 -8.48 28.91
C GLY A 49 19.78 -8.36 29.31
N ILE A 50 19.41 -7.32 30.06
CA ILE A 50 18.03 -7.08 30.50
C ILE A 50 17.39 -6.02 29.58
N GLN A 51 16.17 -6.30 29.11
CA GLN A 51 15.37 -5.31 28.40
C GLN A 51 14.87 -4.24 29.38
N MET A 52 15.07 -2.99 29.02
CA MET A 52 14.69 -1.84 29.83
C MET A 52 13.20 -1.49 29.64
N GLU A 53 12.49 -1.27 30.74
CA GLU A 53 11.06 -0.97 30.80
C GLU A 53 10.81 0.54 30.71
N ASN A 54 9.76 0.94 30.00
CA ASN A 54 9.46 2.34 29.67
C ASN A 54 9.31 3.25 30.91
N GLU A 55 8.69 2.74 31.98
CA GLU A 55 8.39 3.53 33.19
C GLU A 55 9.54 3.64 34.17
N LYS A 56 10.58 2.81 34.02
CA LYS A 56 11.78 2.86 34.84
C LYS A 56 12.70 3.99 34.38
N THR A 57 13.62 4.37 35.26
CA THR A 57 14.62 5.41 35.05
C THR A 57 16.00 4.81 34.76
N PHE A 58 16.94 5.63 34.33
CA PHE A 58 18.35 5.22 34.22
C PHE A 58 18.94 4.79 35.57
N GLY A 59 18.53 5.44 36.65
CA GLY A 59 18.95 5.13 38.02
C GLY A 59 18.47 3.76 38.49
N ASP A 60 17.26 3.35 38.09
CA ASP A 60 16.72 2.02 38.42
C ASP A 60 17.57 0.87 37.82
N TYR A 61 18.26 1.15 36.71
CA TYR A 61 19.19 0.23 36.07
C TYR A 61 20.66 0.48 36.46
N ASN A 62 20.91 1.39 37.40
CA ASN A 62 22.24 1.85 37.82
C ASN A 62 23.15 2.24 36.64
N ILE A 63 22.58 2.93 35.65
CA ILE A 63 23.34 3.38 34.49
C ILE A 63 24.21 4.57 34.89
N GLN A 64 25.51 4.45 34.61
CA GLN A 64 26.52 5.44 34.91
C GLN A 64 27.00 6.16 33.64
N SER A 65 27.80 7.22 33.81
CA SER A 65 28.51 7.83 32.69
C SER A 65 29.31 6.78 31.92
N ASP A 66 29.34 6.94 30.60
CA ASP A 66 30.06 6.10 29.66
C ASP A 66 29.52 4.67 29.50
N SER A 67 28.38 4.36 30.13
CA SER A 67 27.64 3.12 29.90
C SER A 67 27.20 3.02 28.43
N THR A 68 27.21 1.79 27.91
CA THR A 68 26.72 1.48 26.56
C THR A 68 25.46 0.66 26.63
N LEU A 69 24.36 1.21 26.09
CA LEU A 69 23.09 0.51 25.91
C LEU A 69 23.06 -0.15 24.53
N LEU A 70 22.46 -1.33 24.43
CA LEU A 70 22.21 -1.99 23.14
C LEU A 70 20.80 -1.63 22.66
N LEU A 71 20.71 -1.01 21.48
CA LEU A 71 19.44 -0.75 20.79
C LEU A 71 19.16 -1.88 19.79
N VAL A 72 18.08 -2.62 20.06
CA VAL A 72 17.50 -3.61 19.15
C VAL A 72 16.17 -3.09 18.65
N LEU A 73 15.97 -3.14 17.34
CA LEU A 73 14.68 -2.79 16.75
C LEU A 73 13.74 -3.99 16.84
N ARG A 74 12.58 -3.79 17.45
CA ARG A 74 11.46 -4.72 17.33
C ARG A 74 10.97 -4.62 15.89
N LEU A 75 11.27 -5.63 15.09
CA LEU A 75 10.57 -5.88 13.83
C LEU A 75 9.10 -6.14 14.17
N SER A 76 8.31 -5.08 14.11
CA SER A 76 6.88 -5.15 14.32
C SER A 76 6.27 -5.48 12.97
N GLY A 77 6.18 -6.77 12.64
CA GLY A 77 5.22 -7.18 11.62
C GLY A 77 3.83 -6.84 12.15
N GLY A 78 3.19 -5.80 11.59
CA GLY A 78 1.80 -5.46 11.88
C GLY A 78 1.51 -4.15 12.64
N GLY A 79 2.43 -3.20 12.75
CA GLY A 79 2.05 -1.80 13.00
C GLY A 79 1.70 -1.13 11.67
N ASP A 80 0.77 -0.16 11.66
CA ASP A 80 0.46 0.65 10.46
C ASP A 80 1.75 1.27 9.91
N GLN A 81 2.39 0.55 8.99
CA GLN A 81 3.43 1.08 8.16
C GLN A 81 2.77 2.18 7.36
N ILE A 82 3.12 3.42 7.67
CA ILE A 82 2.86 4.54 6.78
C ILE A 82 3.74 4.27 5.55
N PHE A 83 3.20 3.48 4.62
CA PHE A 83 3.73 3.32 3.29
C PHE A 83 3.39 4.60 2.54
N TYR A 84 4.32 5.56 2.53
CA TYR A 84 4.25 6.63 1.56
C TYR A 84 4.78 6.09 0.23
N ILE A 85 4.12 6.46 -0.86
CA ILE A 85 4.64 6.17 -2.20
C ILE A 85 5.71 7.23 -2.46
N ASP A 86 6.97 6.81 -2.50
CA ASP A 86 8.09 7.66 -2.91
C ASP A 86 7.82 8.21 -4.32
N ASP A 87 8.08 9.51 -4.53
CA ASP A 87 7.79 10.21 -5.78
C ASP A 87 8.41 9.53 -7.01
N LYS A 88 9.51 8.77 -6.85
CA LYS A 88 10.12 8.00 -7.93
C LYS A 88 9.20 6.92 -8.51
N PHE A 89 8.24 6.43 -7.71
CA PHE A 89 7.24 5.46 -8.12
C PHE A 89 6.01 6.12 -8.76
N LEU A 90 5.98 7.44 -8.83
CA LEU A 90 4.92 8.18 -9.49
C LEU A 90 5.44 8.80 -10.78
N SER A 91 4.53 9.13 -11.69
CA SER A 91 4.83 9.88 -12.90
C SER A 91 3.85 11.04 -13.05
N PRO A 92 3.99 12.11 -12.24
CA PRO A 92 2.98 13.17 -12.14
C PRO A 92 2.57 13.81 -13.46
N LYS A 93 3.47 13.82 -14.46
CA LYS A 93 3.20 14.27 -15.83
C LYS A 93 2.03 13.55 -16.52
N PHE A 94 1.66 12.35 -16.05
CA PHE A 94 0.55 11.56 -16.57
C PHE A 94 -0.64 11.49 -15.59
N ASN A 95 -0.62 12.27 -14.50
CA ASN A 95 -1.80 12.40 -13.66
C ASN A 95 -2.96 12.98 -14.48
N HIS A 96 -4.19 12.61 -14.11
CA HIS A 96 -5.37 13.15 -14.75
C HIS A 96 -6.49 13.32 -13.73
N ASP A 97 -7.09 14.50 -13.74
CA ASP A 97 -8.20 14.84 -12.86
C ASP A 97 -9.52 14.53 -13.56
N PHE A 98 -10.18 13.45 -13.13
CA PHE A 98 -11.53 13.11 -13.59
C PHE A 98 -12.63 13.59 -12.64
N THR A 99 -12.32 14.34 -11.58
CA THR A 99 -13.27 14.67 -10.50
C THR A 99 -14.51 15.41 -10.99
N ASN A 100 -14.36 16.29 -11.99
CA ASN A 100 -15.44 17.08 -12.57
C ASN A 100 -15.78 16.67 -14.02
N ILE A 101 -15.34 15.47 -14.45
CA ILE A 101 -15.60 14.96 -15.80
C ILE A 101 -16.88 14.12 -15.79
N VAL A 102 -17.73 14.37 -16.79
CA VAL A 102 -18.88 13.52 -17.11
C VAL A 102 -18.72 13.03 -18.55
N ASP A 103 -18.66 11.72 -18.72
CA ASP A 103 -18.48 11.09 -20.02
C ASP A 103 -19.80 10.85 -20.74
N ASN A 104 -19.95 11.50 -21.91
CA ASN A 104 -21.03 11.21 -22.85
C ASN A 104 -20.55 10.38 -24.07
N GLY A 105 -19.25 10.09 -24.14
CA GLY A 105 -18.62 9.37 -25.25
C GLY A 105 -18.32 7.91 -24.94
N ILE A 106 -18.02 7.15 -25.99
CA ILE A 106 -17.48 5.79 -25.88
C ILE A 106 -15.97 5.86 -26.03
N PHE A 107 -15.24 5.43 -25.01
CA PHE A 107 -13.79 5.31 -25.04
C PHE A 107 -13.41 3.84 -25.18
N ILE A 108 -12.33 3.57 -25.90
CA ILE A 108 -11.83 2.21 -26.15
C ILE A 108 -10.35 2.16 -25.78
N ARG A 109 -9.95 1.05 -25.15
CA ARG A 109 -8.56 0.72 -24.78
C ARG A 109 -8.34 -0.77 -24.99
N GLY A 110 -7.32 -1.15 -25.75
CA GLY A 110 -6.97 -2.55 -26.00
C GLY A 110 -8.14 -3.42 -26.51
N GLY A 111 -8.98 -2.85 -27.38
CA GLY A 111 -10.15 -3.51 -27.95
C GLY A 111 -11.40 -3.54 -27.06
N GLU A 112 -11.34 -3.03 -25.83
CA GLU A 112 -12.46 -3.04 -24.88
C GLU A 112 -12.98 -1.64 -24.60
N ILE A 113 -14.28 -1.55 -24.26
CA ILE A 113 -14.87 -0.30 -23.78
C ILE A 113 -14.18 0.09 -22.47
N TYR A 114 -13.61 1.29 -22.46
CA TYR A 114 -12.97 1.89 -21.30
C TYR A 114 -13.94 2.86 -20.62
N LYS A 115 -14.51 2.44 -19.49
CA LYS A 115 -15.23 3.33 -18.59
C LYS A 115 -14.23 4.13 -17.77
N ARG A 116 -14.01 5.39 -18.12
CA ARG A 116 -13.05 6.26 -17.43
C ARG A 116 -13.50 6.48 -15.99
N PRO A 117 -12.57 6.70 -15.04
CA PRO A 117 -12.91 6.80 -13.62
C PRO A 117 -13.45 8.20 -13.29
N CYS A 118 -14.59 8.57 -13.90
CA CYS A 118 -15.25 9.86 -13.68
C CYS A 118 -15.60 10.04 -12.20
N GLY A 119 -15.30 11.21 -11.64
CA GLY A 119 -15.41 11.47 -10.20
C GLY A 119 -14.16 11.12 -9.37
N TRP A 120 -13.06 10.67 -10.00
CA TRP A 120 -11.83 10.28 -9.31
C TRP A 120 -10.62 11.12 -9.75
N MET A 121 -9.67 11.35 -8.85
CA MET A 121 -8.34 11.83 -9.22
C MET A 121 -7.44 10.63 -9.54
N ARG A 122 -6.83 10.60 -10.73
CA ARG A 122 -5.94 9.51 -11.14
C ARG A 122 -4.47 9.94 -11.07
N PHE A 123 -3.70 9.23 -10.27
CA PHE A 123 -2.25 9.36 -10.13
C PHE A 123 -1.56 8.28 -10.96
N ALA A 124 -0.53 8.66 -11.73
CA ALA A 124 0.25 7.72 -12.52
C ALA A 124 1.30 7.02 -11.68
N ILE A 125 1.39 5.69 -11.82
CA ILE A 125 2.51 4.92 -11.31
C ILE A 125 3.60 4.92 -12.39
N ASN A 126 4.84 5.15 -11.97
CA ASN A 126 6.01 4.98 -12.84
C ASN A 126 6.26 3.48 -13.08
N VAL A 127 6.10 3.06 -14.33
CA VAL A 127 6.29 1.67 -14.77
C VAL A 127 7.46 1.53 -15.75
N GLU A 128 8.24 2.59 -15.93
CA GLU A 128 9.41 2.58 -16.80
C GLU A 128 10.43 1.56 -16.31
N GLY A 129 10.89 0.69 -17.21
CA GLY A 129 11.83 -0.40 -16.89
C GLY A 129 11.26 -1.56 -16.07
N ILE A 130 10.00 -1.50 -15.60
CA ILE A 130 9.39 -2.58 -14.81
C ILE A 130 8.92 -3.74 -15.70
N PHE A 131 8.29 -3.41 -16.84
CA PHE A 131 7.73 -4.39 -17.78
C PHE A 131 8.46 -4.40 -19.13
N SER A 132 9.65 -3.80 -19.20
CA SER A 132 10.37 -3.49 -20.43
C SER A 132 10.81 -4.71 -21.24
N SER A 133 10.94 -5.88 -20.62
CA SER A 133 11.25 -7.13 -21.33
C SER A 133 10.15 -7.57 -22.32
N GLU A 134 8.94 -7.01 -22.19
CA GLU A 134 7.76 -7.38 -22.98
C GLU A 134 7.21 -6.21 -23.82
N GLY A 135 8.00 -5.13 -23.97
CA GLY A 135 7.60 -3.94 -24.72
C GLY A 135 6.74 -2.96 -23.92
N SER A 136 6.41 -1.81 -24.54
CA SER A 136 5.60 -0.73 -23.96
C SER A 136 4.25 -0.53 -24.65
N GLU A 137 3.97 -1.31 -25.69
CA GLU A 137 2.76 -1.23 -26.52
C GLU A 137 1.49 -1.45 -25.69
N TRP A 138 1.57 -2.28 -24.65
CA TRP A 138 0.48 -2.50 -23.70
C TRP A 138 -0.03 -1.23 -23.01
N LEU A 139 0.81 -0.19 -22.92
CA LEU A 139 0.51 1.09 -22.27
C LEU A 139 0.05 2.18 -23.26
N SER A 140 -0.05 1.87 -24.56
CA SER A 140 -0.62 2.77 -25.58
C SER A 140 -2.00 3.32 -25.18
N PHE A 141 -2.46 4.37 -25.86
CA PHE A 141 -3.69 5.10 -25.50
C PHE A 141 -4.60 5.42 -26.69
N ASP A 142 -4.30 4.87 -27.85
CA ASP A 142 -4.92 5.13 -29.15
C ASP A 142 -5.59 3.89 -29.74
N ASN A 143 -5.68 2.81 -28.96
CA ASN A 143 -6.18 1.50 -29.36
C ASN A 143 -5.31 0.82 -30.44
N SER A 144 -4.01 1.12 -30.44
CA SER A 144 -3.03 0.49 -31.33
C SER A 144 -2.87 -1.01 -31.06
N PRO A 145 -2.44 -1.81 -32.06
CA PRO A 145 -2.14 -3.22 -31.86
C PRO A 145 -1.15 -3.43 -30.71
N GLY A 146 -1.49 -4.33 -29.79
CA GLY A 146 -0.68 -4.61 -28.60
C GLY A 146 -1.12 -3.84 -27.36
N GLU A 147 -2.00 -2.84 -27.47
CA GLU A 147 -2.57 -2.15 -26.31
C GLU A 147 -3.39 -3.10 -25.44
N TRP A 148 -3.25 -2.98 -24.12
CA TRP A 148 -4.00 -3.79 -23.17
C TRP A 148 -5.24 -3.04 -22.67
N PRO A 149 -6.40 -3.70 -22.51
CA PRO A 149 -7.58 -3.08 -21.92
C PRO A 149 -7.37 -2.69 -20.46
N VAL A 150 -8.19 -1.74 -20.00
CA VAL A 150 -8.10 -1.17 -18.65
C VAL A 150 -9.06 -1.87 -17.71
N SER A 151 -8.60 -2.18 -16.50
CA SER A 151 -9.43 -2.70 -15.41
C SER A 151 -9.09 -2.02 -14.08
N TYR A 152 -9.93 -2.26 -13.07
CA TYR A 152 -9.84 -1.70 -11.73
C TYR A 152 -9.80 -2.82 -10.68
N HIS A 153 -9.06 -2.58 -9.60
CA HIS A 153 -8.94 -3.51 -8.48
C HIS A 153 -8.99 -2.75 -7.14
N GLY A 154 -9.87 -3.17 -6.23
CA GLY A 154 -9.99 -2.57 -4.90
C GLY A 154 -8.72 -2.78 -4.03
N THR A 155 -8.40 -1.85 -3.14
CA THR A 155 -7.20 -1.94 -2.29
C THR A 155 -7.44 -2.59 -0.91
N GLY A 156 -8.64 -3.10 -0.64
CA GLY A 156 -8.99 -3.75 0.61
C GLY A 156 -8.19 -5.04 0.83
N ARG A 157 -7.88 -5.36 2.10
CA ARG A 157 -7.23 -6.61 2.50
C ARG A 157 -8.07 -7.29 3.57
N SER A 158 -8.48 -8.54 3.35
CA SER A 158 -9.04 -9.53 4.31
C SER A 158 -10.24 -9.14 5.20
N GLU A 159 -10.56 -7.87 5.42
CA GLU A 159 -11.68 -7.39 6.25
C GLU A 159 -12.80 -6.74 5.40
N SER A 160 -12.51 -6.41 4.14
CA SER A 160 -13.43 -5.72 3.20
C SER A 160 -13.99 -6.62 2.08
N GLY A 161 -13.65 -7.91 2.09
CA GLY A 161 -13.89 -8.80 0.95
C GLY A 161 -12.93 -8.55 -0.22
N SER A 162 -12.60 -9.60 -0.97
CA SER A 162 -12.01 -9.48 -2.31
C SER A 162 -13.07 -9.76 -3.38
N ILE A 163 -12.87 -9.30 -4.62
CA ILE A 163 -13.77 -9.66 -5.75
C ILE A 163 -13.94 -11.19 -5.86
N ALA A 164 -12.91 -11.95 -5.48
CA ALA A 164 -12.95 -13.41 -5.45
C ALA A 164 -13.84 -14.00 -4.34
N GLU A 165 -14.12 -13.24 -3.27
CA GLU A 165 -14.91 -13.68 -2.10
C GLU A 165 -16.43 -13.63 -2.33
N ASP A 166 -16.92 -12.83 -3.26
CA ASP A 166 -18.34 -12.87 -3.67
C ASP A 166 -18.72 -14.18 -4.39
N GLY A 167 -17.73 -15.06 -4.62
CA GLY A 167 -17.90 -16.45 -5.01
C GLY A 167 -17.76 -17.48 -3.88
N TYR A 168 -17.53 -17.07 -2.63
CA TYR A 168 -17.20 -17.97 -1.53
C TYR A 168 -18.44 -18.40 -0.74
N ASN A 169 -19.03 -19.52 -1.14
CA ASN A 169 -20.05 -20.17 -0.33
C ASN A 169 -19.36 -21.04 0.76
N LEU A 170 -19.29 -20.49 1.98
CA LEU A 170 -18.77 -21.14 3.19
C LEU A 170 -19.33 -22.56 3.42
N SER A 171 -20.54 -22.86 2.95
CA SER A 171 -21.16 -24.19 3.13
C SER A 171 -20.61 -25.28 2.19
N LYS A 172 -19.80 -24.94 1.17
CA LYS A 172 -19.44 -25.88 0.09
C LYS A 172 -17.95 -26.09 -0.17
N CYS A 173 -17.03 -25.45 0.57
CA CYS A 173 -15.58 -25.59 0.39
C CYS A 173 -15.08 -25.51 -1.07
N LYS A 174 -15.77 -24.77 -1.95
CA LYS A 174 -15.37 -24.60 -3.35
C LYS A 174 -14.51 -23.35 -3.46
N ARG A 175 -13.23 -23.54 -3.71
CA ARG A 175 -12.29 -22.45 -3.99
C ARG A 175 -12.62 -21.87 -5.38
N PHE A 176 -13.03 -20.61 -5.42
CA PHE A 176 -13.24 -19.76 -6.59
C PHE A 176 -14.45 -20.11 -7.50
N ALA A 177 -15.57 -19.37 -7.35
CA ALA A 177 -16.78 -19.58 -8.15
C ALA A 177 -16.57 -19.53 -9.67
N PHE A 178 -15.54 -18.79 -10.14
CA PHE A 178 -15.28 -18.56 -11.57
C PHE A 178 -13.86 -18.93 -12.01
N GLY A 179 -13.06 -19.58 -11.15
CA GLY A 179 -11.70 -20.03 -11.45
C GLY A 179 -10.59 -19.29 -10.69
N VAL A 180 -9.38 -19.82 -10.76
CA VAL A 180 -8.19 -19.28 -10.07
C VAL A 180 -7.57 -18.16 -10.90
N GLY A 181 -7.20 -17.05 -10.26
CA GLY A 181 -6.48 -15.94 -10.87
C GLY A 181 -6.62 -14.65 -10.08
N ILE A 182 -6.16 -13.55 -10.67
CA ILE A 182 -6.26 -12.19 -10.11
C ILE A 182 -7.52 -11.54 -10.66
N TYR A 183 -8.47 -11.25 -9.78
CA TYR A 183 -9.77 -10.69 -10.14
C TYR A 183 -9.71 -9.17 -10.22
N SER A 184 -10.24 -8.60 -11.29
CA SER A 184 -10.43 -7.16 -11.50
C SER A 184 -11.77 -6.91 -12.19
N THR A 185 -12.11 -5.66 -12.47
CA THR A 185 -13.39 -5.31 -13.13
C THR A 185 -13.20 -4.15 -14.09
N PRO A 186 -13.93 -4.09 -15.23
CA PRO A 186 -13.92 -2.91 -16.09
C PRO A 186 -14.68 -1.71 -15.50
N LEU A 187 -15.36 -1.86 -14.35
CA LEU A 187 -16.18 -0.84 -13.71
C LEU A 187 -15.57 -0.39 -12.38
N ILE A 188 -15.18 0.88 -12.28
CA ILE A 188 -14.54 1.38 -11.05
C ILE A 188 -15.49 1.35 -9.85
N GLU A 189 -16.79 1.49 -10.07
CA GLU A 189 -17.83 1.44 -9.04
C GLU A 189 -17.91 0.05 -8.41
N CYS A 190 -17.63 -1.01 -9.18
CA CYS A 190 -17.50 -2.36 -8.64
C CYS A 190 -16.21 -2.48 -7.81
N ALA A 191 -15.07 -1.98 -8.31
CA ALA A 191 -13.81 -2.00 -7.56
C ALA A 191 -13.86 -1.17 -6.25
N GLU A 192 -14.65 -0.09 -6.23
CA GLU A 192 -14.91 0.76 -5.05
C GLU A 192 -15.45 -0.06 -3.86
N LYS A 193 -16.29 -1.07 -4.11
CA LYS A 193 -16.86 -1.93 -3.06
C LYS A 193 -15.80 -2.71 -2.28
N TYR A 194 -14.69 -3.05 -2.94
CA TYR A 194 -13.57 -3.80 -2.35
C TYR A 194 -12.36 -2.90 -2.06
N ALA A 195 -12.55 -1.58 -2.06
CA ALA A 195 -11.48 -0.62 -1.85
C ALA A 195 -11.26 -0.33 -0.37
N LYS A 196 -10.00 -0.11 0.02
CA LYS A 196 -9.69 0.47 1.33
C LYS A 196 -10.17 1.92 1.33
N SER A 197 -10.76 2.33 2.45
CA SER A 197 -11.12 3.72 2.70
C SER A 197 -10.57 4.21 4.03
N PHE A 198 -10.35 5.52 4.14
CA PHE A 198 -9.86 6.17 5.36
C PHE A 198 -10.39 7.60 5.44
N ILE A 199 -10.47 8.14 6.66
CA ILE A 199 -10.91 9.51 6.90
C ILE A 199 -9.70 10.36 7.25
N ASN A 200 -9.57 11.52 6.62
CA ASN A 200 -8.54 12.51 6.93
C ASN A 200 -9.06 13.93 6.69
N GLY A 201 -8.94 14.80 7.68
CA GLY A 201 -9.33 16.22 7.55
C GLY A 201 -10.80 16.46 7.17
N GLY A 202 -11.74 15.65 7.67
CA GLY A 202 -13.17 15.77 7.36
C GLY A 202 -13.60 15.18 6.01
N TYR A 203 -12.69 14.49 5.32
CA TYR A 203 -12.97 13.82 4.05
C TYR A 203 -12.73 12.33 4.16
N LYS A 204 -13.58 11.54 3.51
CA LYS A 204 -13.38 10.12 3.23
C LYS A 204 -12.63 9.98 1.91
N TYR A 205 -11.58 9.20 1.94
CA TYR A 205 -10.78 8.84 0.77
C TYR A 205 -10.99 7.36 0.47
N ILE A 206 -11.17 7.03 -0.80
CA ILE A 206 -11.25 5.65 -1.29
C ILE A 206 -10.19 5.47 -2.36
N VAL A 207 -9.45 4.37 -2.31
CA VAL A 207 -8.30 4.12 -3.19
C VAL A 207 -8.49 2.84 -4.00
N VAL A 208 -8.33 2.93 -5.31
CA VAL A 208 -8.46 1.81 -6.25
C VAL A 208 -7.23 1.77 -7.17
N PHE A 209 -6.74 0.57 -7.48
CA PHE A 209 -5.73 0.39 -8.52
C PHE A 209 -6.36 0.41 -9.90
N GLN A 210 -5.71 1.11 -10.82
CA GLN A 210 -5.97 1.05 -12.24
C GLN A 210 -4.91 0.19 -12.92
N ASN A 211 -5.36 -0.81 -13.67
CA ASN A 211 -4.53 -1.84 -14.26
C ASN A 211 -4.71 -1.91 -15.78
N ARG A 212 -3.71 -2.47 -16.45
CA ARG A 212 -3.78 -2.99 -17.80
C ARG A 212 -3.82 -4.52 -17.71
N VAL A 213 -4.68 -5.19 -18.47
CA VAL A 213 -4.79 -6.66 -18.43
C VAL A 213 -4.50 -7.28 -19.80
N ASN A 214 -3.84 -8.43 -19.81
CA ASN A 214 -3.45 -9.09 -21.07
C ASN A 214 -4.67 -9.63 -21.81
N PRO A 215 -5.05 -9.07 -22.98
CA PRO A 215 -6.29 -9.46 -23.66
C PRO A 215 -6.24 -10.89 -24.21
N LYS A 216 -5.04 -11.47 -24.40
CA LYS A 216 -4.87 -12.82 -24.96
C LYS A 216 -5.30 -13.93 -23.99
N THR A 217 -5.16 -13.67 -22.69
CA THR A 217 -5.37 -14.65 -21.62
C THR A 217 -6.54 -14.26 -20.70
N LEU A 218 -7.10 -13.07 -20.89
CA LEU A 218 -8.17 -12.50 -20.07
C LEU A 218 -9.43 -13.38 -20.10
N ILE A 219 -9.88 -13.80 -18.93
CA ILE A 219 -11.17 -14.48 -18.77
C ILE A 219 -12.20 -13.45 -18.33
N LYS A 220 -13.30 -13.32 -19.07
CA LYS A 220 -14.40 -12.39 -18.77
C LYS A 220 -15.61 -13.13 -18.22
N ILE A 221 -16.08 -12.70 -17.07
CA ILE A 221 -17.29 -13.19 -16.41
C ILE A 221 -18.35 -12.08 -16.51
N SER A 222 -19.49 -12.42 -17.12
CA SER A 222 -20.58 -11.47 -17.29
C SER A 222 -21.28 -11.15 -15.97
N GLU A 223 -21.89 -9.96 -15.91
CA GLU A 223 -22.75 -9.53 -14.80
C GLU A 223 -23.88 -10.53 -14.52
N GLU A 224 -24.46 -11.15 -15.56
CA GLU A 224 -25.47 -12.21 -15.41
C GLU A 224 -24.95 -13.40 -14.57
N LYS A 225 -23.69 -13.78 -14.75
CA LYS A 225 -23.07 -14.90 -14.02
C LYS A 225 -22.70 -14.53 -12.59
N THR A 226 -22.27 -13.30 -12.35
CA THR A 226 -21.89 -12.83 -11.01
C THR A 226 -23.09 -12.36 -10.18
N LYS A 227 -24.18 -11.97 -10.85
CA LYS A 227 -25.36 -11.31 -10.28
C LYS A 227 -25.05 -9.98 -9.58
N ASP A 228 -23.94 -9.33 -9.95
CA ASP A 228 -23.55 -8.01 -9.42
C ASP A 228 -22.90 -7.12 -10.48
N ALA A 229 -21.71 -7.50 -10.97
CA ALA A 229 -20.98 -6.74 -11.99
C ALA A 229 -20.10 -7.65 -12.85
N ALA A 230 -19.65 -7.15 -14.00
CA ALA A 230 -18.70 -7.89 -14.83
C ALA A 230 -17.34 -8.02 -14.10
N TYR A 231 -16.82 -9.25 -14.01
CA TYR A 231 -15.49 -9.55 -13.43
C TYR A 231 -14.55 -10.07 -14.49
N TRP A 232 -13.29 -9.68 -14.39
CA TRP A 232 -12.20 -10.11 -15.26
C TRP A 232 -11.15 -10.84 -14.44
N ILE A 233 -10.68 -11.98 -14.94
CA ILE A 233 -9.68 -12.80 -14.28
C ILE A 233 -8.43 -12.84 -15.14
N SER A 234 -7.34 -12.31 -14.59
CA SER A 234 -5.99 -12.47 -15.12
C SER A 234 -5.39 -13.75 -14.54
N PRO A 235 -5.06 -14.76 -15.35
CA PRO A 235 -4.63 -16.07 -14.84
C PRO A 235 -3.36 -16.02 -13.96
N THR A 236 -2.41 -15.16 -14.32
CA THR A 236 -1.13 -15.00 -13.61
C THR A 236 -0.81 -13.53 -13.36
N GLU A 237 0.18 -13.28 -12.51
CA GLU A 237 0.73 -11.95 -12.25
C GLU A 237 1.34 -11.27 -13.49
N LYS A 238 1.63 -12.03 -14.55
CA LYS A 238 2.11 -11.48 -15.84
C LYS A 238 0.99 -10.87 -16.66
N ASP A 239 -0.26 -11.26 -16.38
CA ASP A 239 -1.45 -10.90 -17.17
C ASP A 239 -2.18 -9.67 -16.62
N ILE A 240 -1.62 -8.99 -15.61
CA ILE A 240 -2.16 -7.76 -15.04
C ILE A 240 -1.02 -6.84 -14.59
N ARG A 241 -1.12 -5.56 -14.94
CA ARG A 241 -0.09 -4.55 -14.66
C ARG A 241 -0.72 -3.32 -14.04
N PRO A 242 -0.49 -3.03 -12.75
CA PRO A 242 -0.90 -1.76 -12.17
C PRO A 242 -0.10 -0.63 -12.82
N TYR A 243 -0.78 0.43 -13.25
CA TYR A 243 -0.13 1.60 -13.84
C TYR A 243 -0.69 2.92 -13.32
N GLY A 244 -1.76 2.89 -12.52
CA GLY A 244 -2.33 4.08 -11.89
C GLY A 244 -3.03 3.79 -10.57
N ILE A 245 -3.25 4.85 -9.80
CA ILE A 245 -4.02 4.85 -8.56
C ILE A 245 -5.13 5.87 -8.73
N CYS A 246 -6.38 5.44 -8.54
CA CYS A 246 -7.53 6.32 -8.54
C CYS A 246 -7.93 6.60 -7.08
N ILE A 247 -8.10 7.88 -6.74
CA ILE A 247 -8.52 8.34 -5.42
C ILE A 247 -9.82 9.13 -5.55
N LYS A 248 -10.86 8.67 -4.85
CA LYS A 248 -12.12 9.39 -4.67
C LYS A 248 -12.09 10.10 -3.33
N LYS A 249 -12.52 11.36 -3.31
CA LYS A 249 -12.60 12.20 -2.12
C LYS A 249 -14.05 12.65 -1.93
N THR A 250 -14.66 12.32 -0.79
CA THR A 250 -16.01 12.75 -0.44
C THR A 250 -16.01 13.41 0.95
N LEU A 251 -16.86 14.43 1.15
CA LEU A 251 -17.10 15.00 2.48
C LEU A 251 -17.76 13.95 3.38
N VAL A 252 -17.37 13.93 4.66
CA VAL A 252 -17.98 13.10 5.71
C VAL A 252 -19.08 13.89 6.40
#